data_AF-A0A3C0KGC9-F1
#
_entry.id   AF-A0A3C0KGC9-F1
#
_cell.length_a   1.000
_cell.length_b   1.000
_cell.length_c   1.000
_cell.angle_alpha   90.00
_cell.angle_beta   90.00
_cell.angle_gamma   90.00
#
_symmetry.space_group_name_H-M   'P 1'
#
loop_
_entity.id
_entity.type
_entity.pdbx_description
1 polymer ?
#
loop_
_entity_poly.entity_id
_entity_poly.type
_entity_poly.pdbx_seq_one_letter_code
_entity_poly.pdbx_strand_id
1 'polypeptide(L)' 'MVDLFSTDYGLFSVGVLAFIVVMAVWFYRFFTRKMAESEAAQKP' A
#
# COMPACT_ATOMS: atom_id res chain seq x y z
N MET A 1 -17.48 9.99 -25.05
CA MET A 1 -16.91 8.81 -24.36
C MET A 1 -15.56 9.14 -23.67
N VAL A 2 -15.33 10.41 -23.29
CA VAL A 2 -14.10 10.87 -22.58
C VAL A 2 -14.45 11.44 -21.19
N ASP A 3 -15.72 11.39 -20.81
CA ASP A 3 -16.25 11.96 -19.57
C ASP A 3 -16.09 11.07 -18.34
N LEU A 4 -15.68 9.80 -18.49
CA LEU A 4 -15.50 8.89 -17.34
C LEU A 4 -14.12 9.00 -16.67
N PHE A 5 -13.11 9.49 -17.39
CA PHE A 5 -11.80 9.82 -16.84
C PHE A 5 -11.65 11.30 -16.49
N SER A 6 -12.55 12.16 -17.02
CA SER A 6 -12.56 13.61 -16.77
C SER A 6 -13.52 14.00 -15.66
N THR A 7 -14.58 13.22 -15.42
CA THR A 7 -15.47 13.40 -14.26
C THR A 7 -14.78 12.81 -13.05
N ASP A 8 -14.72 13.57 -11.97
CA ASP A 8 -13.89 13.40 -10.76
C ASP A 8 -13.88 12.00 -10.10
N TYR A 9 -14.78 11.10 -10.48
CA TYR A 9 -14.90 9.73 -9.97
C TYR A 9 -13.72 8.81 -10.32
N GLY A 10 -13.20 8.89 -11.54
CA GLY A 10 -12.09 8.03 -11.98
C GLY A 10 -10.79 8.36 -11.24
N LEU A 11 -10.49 9.65 -11.15
CA LEU A 11 -9.30 10.14 -10.44
C LEU A 11 -9.38 9.87 -8.94
N PHE A 12 -10.57 10.01 -8.33
CA PHE A 12 -10.79 9.68 -6.93
C PHE A 12 -10.61 8.18 -6.65
N SER A 13 -11.14 7.31 -7.52
CA SER A 13 -10.96 5.86 -7.40
C SER A 13 -9.49 5.43 -7.51
N VAL A 14 -8.75 5.99 -8.47
CA VAL A 14 -7.31 5.73 -8.64
C VAL A 14 -6.51 6.28 -7.47
N GLY A 15 -6.88 7.45 -6.94
CA GLY A 15 -6.26 8.03 -5.74
C GLY A 15 -6.42 7.13 -4.51
N VAL A 16 -7.61 6.56 -4.30
CA VAL A 16 -7.86 5.61 -3.20
C VAL A 16 -7.08 4.32 -3.40
N LEU A 17 -7.05 3.77 -4.61
CA LEU A 17 -6.24 2.57 -4.90
C LEU A 17 -4.76 2.80 -4.64
N ALA A 18 -4.21 3.93 -5.11
CA ALA A 18 -2.82 4.30 -4.85
C ALA A 18 -2.56 4.46 -3.34
N PHE A 19 -3.50 5.08 -2.61
CA PHE A 19 -3.40 5.24 -1.17
C PHE A 19 -3.39 3.89 -0.42
N ILE A 20 -4.27 2.96 -0.79
CA ILE A 20 -4.30 1.61 -0.20
C ILE A 20 -2.97 0.87 -0.45
N VAL A 21 -2.43 0.94 -1.67
CA VAL A 21 -1.15 0.30 -2.01
C VAL A 21 -0.01 0.92 -1.21
N VAL A 22 0.06 2.26 -1.11
CA VAL A 22 1.06 2.96 -0.30
C VAL A 22 0.97 2.55 1.17
N MET A 23 -0.25 2.49 1.73
CA MET A 23 -0.47 2.03 3.10
C MET A 23 -0.04 0.58 3.28
N ALA A 24 -0.40 -0.32 2.36
CA ALA A 24 -0.02 -1.73 2.42
C ALA A 24 1.52 -1.90 2.42
N VAL A 25 2.23 -1.18 1.56
CA VAL A 25 3.70 -1.19 1.52
C VAL A 25 4.28 -0.58 2.80
N TRP A 26 3.72 0.52 3.31
CA TRP A 26 4.19 1.16 4.54
C TRP A 26 4.01 0.25 5.75
N PHE A 27 2.85 -0.40 5.89
CA PHE A 27 2.60 -1.40 6.92
C PHE A 27 3.55 -2.59 6.76
N TYR A 28 3.69 -3.15 5.56
CA TYR A 28 4.62 -4.24 5.31
C TYR A 28 6.06 -3.85 5.70
N ARG A 29 6.51 -2.65 5.35
CA ARG A 29 7.82 -2.08 5.77
C ARG A 29 7.92 -1.93 7.29
N PHE A 30 6.85 -1.50 7.94
CA PHE A 30 6.80 -1.36 9.40
C PHE A 30 6.85 -2.72 10.11
N PHE A 31 6.07 -3.68 9.64
CA PHE A 31 6.03 -5.05 10.18
C PHE A 31 7.31 -5.83 9.87
N THR A 32 7.87 -5.75 8.66
CA THR A 32 9.15 -6.39 8.32
C THR A 32 10.30 -5.86 9.16
N ARG A 33 10.30 -4.57 9.53
CA ARG A 33 11.28 -4.04 10.51
C ARG A 33 11.19 -4.71 11.88
N LYS A 34 9.99 -5.16 12.28
CA LYS A 34 9.78 -5.89 13.55
C LYS A 34 9.96 -7.40 13.38
N MET A 35 9.59 -7.97 12.24
CA MET A 35 9.76 -9.39 11.93
C MET A 35 11.22 -9.76 11.64
N ALA A 36 12.00 -8.90 10.99
CA ALA A 36 13.43 -9.16 10.76
C ALA A 36 14.21 -9.32 12.06
N GLU A 37 13.77 -8.66 13.14
CA GLU A 37 14.33 -8.81 14.49
C GLU A 37 13.93 -10.16 15.12
N SER A 38 12.69 -10.61 14.88
CA SER A 38 12.19 -11.93 15.32
C SER A 38 12.77 -13.10 14.49
N GLU A 39 12.99 -12.92 13.18
CA GLU A 39 13.54 -13.93 12.27
C GLU A 39 15.03 -14.15 12.52
N ALA A 40 15.77 -13.10 12.91
CA ALA A 40 17.16 -13.23 13.35
C ALA A 40 17.29 -14.00 14.68
N ALA A 41 16.28 -13.93 15.55
CA ALA A 41 16.18 -14.72 16.78
C ALA A 41 15.60 -16.14 16.58
N GLN A 42 15.12 -16.46 15.38
CA GLN A 42 14.52 -17.75 15.03
C GLN A 42 15.37 -18.55 14.02
N LYS A 43 16.66 -18.21 13.88
CA LYS A 43 17.64 -19.16 13.33
C LYS A 43 18.21 -20.02 14.47
N PRO A 44 18.07 -21.36 14.40
CA PRO A 44 18.56 -22.29 15.42
C PRO A 44 20.08 -22.30 15.54
#